data_AF-A0A1X0A315-F1
#
_entry.id   AF-A0A1X0A315-F1
#
_cell.length_a   1.000
_cell.length_b   1.000
_cell.length_c   1.000
_cell.angle_alpha   90.00
_cell.angle_beta   90.00
_cell.angle_gamma   90.00
#
_symmetry.space_group_name_H-M   'P 1'
#
loop_
_entity.id
_entity.type
_entity.pdbx_description
1 polymer ?
#
loop_
_entity_poly.entity_id
_entity_poly.type
_entity_poly.pdbx_seq_one_letter_code
_entity_poly.pdbx_strand_id
1 'polypeptide(L)'
;MFAIATASLMALVQSVSGTPYISGGDTPAGTDCSGLASWVSNVATGRPAFGDRFNTGNQERALLARGFKYGSEPGALVIGWNGGHTAVTLPDGTPVSSGEGGRGVKIGGGGAFQRQFTHHMYLPVAADDPAAMPPEAPFDAPPPEAPLPPGPPPMADPMAPPPADPFAPPPPVQLD
;
A
#
# COMPACT_ATOMS: atom_id res chain seq x y z
N MET A 1 2.14 -0.16 -20.51
CA MET A 1 1.17 0.88 -20.16
C MET A 1 0.36 0.32 -19.00
N PHE A 2 0.34 0.99 -17.84
CA PHE A 2 -0.50 0.54 -16.73
C PHE A 2 -1.94 0.95 -17.05
N ALA A 3 -2.84 -0.03 -17.14
CA ALA A 3 -4.23 0.15 -17.52
C ALA A 3 -5.12 0.30 -16.28
N ILE A 4 -4.89 1.36 -15.51
CA ILE A 4 -5.71 1.66 -14.34
C ILE A 4 -6.48 2.93 -14.60
N ALA A 5 -7.80 2.81 -14.46
CA ALA A 5 -8.72 3.88 -14.73
C ALA A 5 -8.52 5.01 -13.70
N THR A 6 -8.61 6.25 -14.17
CA THR A 6 -8.66 7.44 -13.33
C THR A 6 -9.76 7.30 -12.26
N ALA A 7 -10.86 6.63 -12.59
CA ALA A 7 -11.93 6.28 -11.67
C ALA A 7 -11.47 5.49 -10.43
N SER A 8 -10.56 4.52 -10.57
CA SER A 8 -10.07 3.72 -9.42
C SER A 8 -9.21 4.56 -8.48
N LEU A 9 -8.41 5.49 -9.02
CA LEU A 9 -7.63 6.43 -8.22
C LEU A 9 -8.54 7.41 -7.48
N MET A 10 -9.58 7.89 -8.16
CA MET A 10 -10.58 8.77 -7.56
C MET A 10 -11.37 8.07 -6.45
N ALA A 11 -11.80 6.83 -6.67
CA ALA A 11 -12.49 6.03 -5.65
C ALA A 11 -11.62 5.81 -4.40
N LEU A 12 -10.33 5.48 -4.60
CA LEU A 12 -9.37 5.38 -3.50
C LEU A 12 -9.31 6.70 -2.73
N VAL A 13 -9.02 7.80 -3.42
CA VAL A 13 -8.82 9.12 -2.80
C VAL A 13 -10.08 9.60 -2.06
N GLN A 14 -11.26 9.35 -2.62
CA GLN A 14 -12.53 9.65 -1.96
C GLN A 14 -12.71 8.80 -0.71
N SER A 15 -12.35 7.51 -0.75
CA SER A 15 -12.46 6.61 0.41
C SER A 15 -11.52 6.97 1.57
N VAL A 16 -10.36 7.56 1.28
CA VAL A 16 -9.37 7.96 2.30
C VAL A 16 -9.41 9.46 2.64
N SER A 17 -10.32 10.21 2.04
CA SER A 17 -10.47 11.64 2.34
C SER A 17 -10.88 11.83 3.80
N GLY A 18 -10.19 12.71 4.52
CA GLY A 18 -10.39 12.93 5.95
C GLY A 18 -9.63 11.97 6.86
N THR A 19 -8.92 10.97 6.33
CA THR A 19 -8.03 10.10 7.12
C THR A 19 -6.98 10.95 7.86
N PRO A 20 -6.83 10.81 9.18
CA PRO A 20 -5.91 11.63 9.98
C PRO A 20 -4.44 11.58 9.52
N TYR A 21 -3.70 12.64 9.78
CA TYR A 21 -2.25 12.64 9.56
C TYR A 21 -1.56 11.86 10.67
N ILE A 22 -0.88 10.78 10.33
CA ILE A 22 -0.05 10.00 11.25
C ILE A 22 1.31 9.80 10.59
N SER A 23 2.37 10.31 11.23
CA SER A 23 3.74 10.11 10.74
C SER A 23 4.05 8.62 10.64
N GLY A 24 4.43 8.18 9.44
CA GLY A 24 4.67 6.78 9.14
C GLY A 24 3.43 5.88 9.15
N GLY A 25 2.22 6.44 9.08
CA GLY A 25 1.00 5.67 8.93
C GLY A 25 0.89 5.04 7.55
N ASP A 26 0.36 3.82 7.48
CA ASP A 26 0.14 3.06 6.23
C ASP A 26 -1.19 2.29 6.29
N THR A 27 -2.17 2.84 7.00
CA THR A 27 -3.50 2.22 7.16
C THR A 27 -4.60 3.25 6.94
N PRO A 28 -5.85 2.82 6.69
CA PRO A 28 -7.01 3.74 6.64
C PRO A 28 -7.21 4.59 7.91
N ALA A 29 -6.63 4.18 9.04
CA ALA A 29 -6.71 4.92 10.31
C ALA A 29 -5.77 6.14 10.36
N GLY A 30 -4.79 6.24 9.46
CA GLY A 30 -3.92 7.40 9.36
C GLY A 30 -2.73 7.21 8.44
N THR A 31 -2.30 8.30 7.80
CA THR A 31 -1.16 8.30 6.86
C THR A 31 -0.43 9.63 6.85
N ASP A 32 0.84 9.61 6.47
CA ASP A 32 1.60 10.83 6.21
C ASP A 32 1.55 11.22 4.73
N CYS A 33 2.27 12.31 4.39
CA CYS A 33 2.33 12.78 3.01
C CYS A 33 2.86 11.70 2.05
N SER A 34 3.92 10.99 2.46
CA SER A 34 4.55 9.95 1.66
C SER A 34 3.77 8.64 1.62
N GLY A 35 3.03 8.31 2.67
CA GLY A 35 2.12 7.17 2.72
C GLY A 35 0.97 7.34 1.73
N LEU A 36 0.32 8.50 1.69
CA LEU A 36 -0.70 8.80 0.69
C LEU A 36 -0.13 8.70 -0.74
N ALA A 37 1.04 9.29 -1.00
CA ALA A 37 1.70 9.19 -2.29
C ALA A 37 2.01 7.73 -2.66
N SER A 38 2.34 6.89 -1.67
CA SER A 38 2.56 5.46 -1.86
C SER A 38 1.31 4.73 -2.29
N TRP A 39 0.18 4.96 -1.61
CA TRP A 39 -1.09 4.32 -1.95
C TRP A 39 -1.52 4.64 -3.36
N VAL A 40 -1.46 5.92 -3.73
CA VAL A 40 -1.83 6.36 -5.07
C VAL A 40 -0.88 5.76 -6.13
N SER A 41 0.42 5.71 -5.87
CA SER A 41 1.41 5.10 -6.78
C SER A 41 1.22 3.59 -6.91
N ASN A 42 0.89 2.91 -5.82
CA ASN A 42 0.62 1.48 -5.81
C ASN A 42 -0.62 1.16 -6.61
N VAL A 43 -1.74 1.83 -6.32
CA VAL A 43 -2.98 1.62 -7.06
C VAL A 43 -2.80 1.99 -8.51
N ALA A 44 -2.08 3.06 -8.87
CA ALA A 44 -1.83 3.40 -10.27
C ALA A 44 -1.01 2.36 -11.04
N THR A 45 -0.33 1.46 -10.34
CA THR A 45 0.56 0.43 -10.92
C THR A 45 0.07 -0.99 -10.69
N GLY A 46 -1.18 -1.17 -10.26
CA GLY A 46 -1.84 -2.46 -10.11
C GLY A 46 -1.44 -3.19 -8.85
N ARG A 47 -0.88 -2.47 -7.87
CA ARG A 47 -0.49 -3.01 -6.57
C ARG A 47 -1.58 -2.72 -5.52
N PRO A 48 -1.68 -3.53 -4.46
CA PRO A 48 -2.48 -3.18 -3.29
C PRO A 48 -2.10 -1.79 -2.76
N ALA A 49 -3.10 -0.99 -2.37
CA ALA A 49 -2.85 0.36 -1.86
C ALA A 49 -1.88 0.34 -0.67
N PHE A 50 -2.14 -0.55 0.30
CA PHE A 50 -1.41 -0.68 1.56
C PHE A 50 -0.32 -1.75 1.52
N GLY A 51 0.67 -1.67 2.42
CA GLY A 51 1.66 -2.73 2.66
C GLY A 51 2.93 -2.64 1.79
N ASP A 52 2.94 -1.80 0.76
CA ASP A 52 4.12 -1.49 -0.07
C ASP A 52 4.41 0.01 -0.07
N ARG A 53 4.58 0.59 1.12
CA ARG A 53 4.80 2.04 1.27
C ARG A 53 6.25 2.44 0.98
N PHE A 54 6.42 3.69 0.57
CA PHE A 54 7.69 4.40 0.58
C PHE A 54 7.63 5.63 1.50
N ASN A 55 8.77 6.28 1.70
CA ASN A 55 8.91 7.54 2.39
C ASN A 55 9.61 8.55 1.48
N THR A 56 9.62 9.83 1.86
CA THR A 56 10.23 10.89 1.06
C THR A 56 11.71 10.64 0.73
N GLY A 57 12.45 9.97 1.62
CA GLY A 57 13.87 9.66 1.44
C GLY A 57 14.17 8.57 0.41
N ASN A 58 13.20 7.69 0.10
CA ASN A 58 13.34 6.67 -0.94
C ASN A 58 12.30 6.78 -2.07
N GLN A 59 11.51 7.85 -2.06
CA GLN A 59 10.38 8.09 -2.98
C GLN A 59 10.81 7.99 -4.44
N GLU A 60 11.89 8.67 -4.83
CA GLU A 60 12.39 8.66 -6.22
C GLU A 60 12.64 7.23 -6.74
N ARG A 61 13.44 6.45 -6.02
CA ARG A 61 13.74 5.05 -6.38
C ARG A 61 12.48 4.21 -6.44
N ALA A 62 11.55 4.43 -5.51
CA ALA A 62 10.32 3.67 -5.42
C ALA A 62 9.36 4.01 -6.57
N LEU A 63 9.30 5.27 -7.01
CA LEU A 63 8.50 5.71 -8.16
C LEU A 63 9.08 5.18 -9.47
N LEU A 64 10.41 5.23 -9.65
CA LEU A 64 11.08 4.62 -10.81
C LEU A 64 10.79 3.11 -10.92
N ALA A 65 10.85 2.38 -9.81
CA ALA A 65 10.52 0.94 -9.78
C ALA A 65 9.05 0.65 -10.14
N ARG A 66 8.19 1.66 -10.02
CA ARG A 66 6.78 1.65 -10.43
C ARG A 66 6.56 2.23 -11.83
N GLY A 67 7.62 2.49 -12.59
CA GLY A 67 7.53 2.95 -13.98
C GLY A 67 7.20 4.42 -14.14
N PHE A 68 7.30 5.22 -13.08
CA PHE A 68 7.22 6.68 -13.20
C PHE A 68 8.45 7.21 -13.97
N LYS A 69 8.24 8.32 -14.65
CA LYS A 69 9.25 9.07 -15.41
C LYS A 69 9.49 10.43 -14.75
N TYR A 70 10.67 11.01 -14.95
CA TYR A 70 10.97 12.35 -14.44
C TYR A 70 10.15 13.43 -15.15
N GLY A 71 9.75 14.45 -14.39
CA GLY A 71 8.99 15.60 -14.89
C GLY A 71 7.50 15.48 -14.65
N SER A 72 6.72 16.07 -15.56
CA SER A 72 5.26 16.11 -15.52
C SER A 72 4.70 16.02 -16.94
N GLU A 73 3.53 15.39 -17.09
CA GLU A 73 2.84 15.26 -18.37
C GLU A 73 1.35 15.57 -18.18
N PRO A 74 0.71 16.35 -19.06
CA PRO A 74 -0.74 16.59 -19.00
C PRO A 74 -1.53 15.28 -19.09
N GLY A 75 -2.55 15.11 -18.25
CA GLY A 75 -3.36 13.90 -18.22
C GLY A 75 -2.68 12.69 -17.54
N ALA A 76 -1.49 12.86 -16.98
CA ALA A 76 -0.80 11.84 -16.21
C ALA A 76 -1.03 12.01 -14.71
N LEU A 77 -0.80 10.94 -13.95
CA LEU A 77 -0.62 11.03 -12.51
C LEU A 77 0.73 11.71 -12.24
N VAL A 78 0.74 12.81 -11.49
CA VAL A 78 1.98 13.55 -11.17
C VAL A 78 2.19 13.58 -9.66
N ILE A 79 3.44 13.39 -9.22
CA ILE A 79 3.84 13.46 -7.83
C ILE A 79 4.97 14.47 -7.70
N GLY A 80 4.76 15.45 -6.82
CA GLY A 80 5.74 16.48 -6.47
C GLY A 80 6.25 16.24 -5.05
N TRP A 81 7.55 16.41 -4.82
CA TRP A 81 8.13 16.32 -3.48
C TRP A 81 9.38 17.19 -3.29
N ASN A 82 9.74 17.39 -2.02
CA ASN A 82 10.99 17.98 -1.55
C ASN A 82 11.51 17.16 -0.35
N GLY A 83 12.50 17.66 0.40
CA GLY A 83 13.09 16.92 1.53
C GLY A 83 12.15 16.61 2.71
N GLY A 84 10.95 17.19 2.77
CA GLY A 84 10.04 17.04 3.92
C GLY A 84 8.55 16.87 3.60
N HIS A 85 8.15 17.05 2.34
CA HIS A 85 6.75 16.99 1.95
C HIS A 85 6.56 16.43 0.54
N THR A 86 5.41 15.83 0.30
CA THR A 86 4.99 15.35 -1.03
C THR A 86 3.49 15.49 -1.20
N ALA A 87 3.06 15.74 -2.43
CA ALA A 87 1.66 15.80 -2.81
C ALA A 87 1.48 15.25 -4.23
N VAL A 88 0.23 14.94 -4.54
CA VAL A 88 -0.17 14.23 -5.76
C VAL A 88 -1.14 15.10 -6.56
N THR A 89 -1.06 15.01 -7.88
CA THR A 89 -2.09 15.49 -8.80
C THR A 89 -2.53 14.33 -9.66
N LEU A 90 -3.82 14.01 -9.59
CA LEU A 90 -4.43 12.92 -10.34
C LEU A 90 -4.52 13.27 -11.85
N PRO A 91 -4.77 12.26 -12.70
CA PRO A 91 -4.83 12.43 -14.16
C PRO A 91 -5.87 13.44 -14.65
N ASP A 92 -6.97 13.57 -13.92
CA ASP A 92 -8.04 14.56 -14.15
C ASP A 92 -7.65 15.98 -13.69
N GLY A 93 -6.45 16.15 -13.13
CA GLY A 93 -5.97 17.40 -12.55
C GLY A 93 -6.33 17.58 -11.07
N THR A 94 -7.04 16.63 -10.45
CA THR A 94 -7.47 16.75 -9.05
C THR A 94 -6.25 16.70 -8.11
N PRO A 95 -5.99 17.75 -7.31
CA PRO A 95 -4.89 17.76 -6.36
C PRO A 95 -5.27 17.00 -5.08
N VAL A 96 -4.34 16.22 -4.54
CA VAL A 96 -4.51 15.42 -3.32
C VAL A 96 -3.26 15.49 -2.47
N SER A 97 -3.42 15.70 -1.16
CA SER A 97 -2.32 15.85 -0.21
C SER A 97 -2.69 15.32 1.16
N SER A 98 -1.71 14.84 1.93
CA SER A 98 -1.85 14.60 3.37
C SER A 98 -0.80 15.42 4.11
N GLY A 99 -1.15 16.00 5.26
CA GLY A 99 -0.24 16.78 6.11
C GLY A 99 -0.16 18.27 5.78
N GLU A 100 -0.74 18.71 4.67
CA GLU A 100 -0.74 20.13 4.29
C GLU A 100 -1.63 20.92 5.27
N GLY A 101 -1.03 21.89 5.98
CA GLY A 101 -1.68 22.62 7.06
C GLY A 101 -1.83 21.83 8.38
N GLY A 102 -1.08 20.73 8.55
CA GLY A 102 -1.13 19.89 9.76
C GLY A 102 -2.38 19.01 9.85
N ARG A 103 -3.06 18.79 8.72
CA ARG A 103 -4.30 18.02 8.63
C ARG A 103 -4.10 16.72 7.86
N GLY A 104 -5.07 15.81 7.97
CA GLY A 104 -5.07 14.54 7.27
C GLY A 104 -5.18 14.64 5.74
N VAL A 105 -5.53 13.53 5.11
CA VAL A 105 -5.75 13.44 3.66
C VAL A 105 -6.85 14.42 3.25
N LYS A 106 -6.58 15.23 2.22
CA LYS A 106 -7.55 16.13 1.60
C LYS A 106 -7.46 16.09 0.08
N ILE A 107 -8.61 16.28 -0.54
CA ILE A 107 -8.75 16.67 -1.94
C ILE A 107 -8.73 18.21 -1.99
N GLY A 108 -7.99 18.79 -2.93
CA GLY A 108 -7.82 20.24 -3.05
C GLY A 108 -6.45 20.74 -2.61
N GLY A 109 -6.15 22.01 -2.90
CA GLY A 109 -4.84 22.64 -2.68
C GLY A 109 -3.99 22.68 -3.94
N GLY A 110 -2.67 22.81 -3.80
CA GLY A 110 -1.77 22.97 -4.96
C GLY A 110 -1.32 21.68 -5.63
N GLY A 111 -1.61 20.51 -5.03
CA GLY A 111 -1.23 19.20 -5.57
C GLY A 111 0.28 19.08 -5.79
N ALA A 112 0.69 18.30 -6.79
CA ALA A 112 2.09 18.12 -7.16
C ALA A 112 2.79 19.39 -7.67
N PHE A 113 2.07 20.47 -7.99
CA PHE A 113 2.62 21.68 -8.63
C PHE A 113 2.86 22.84 -7.67
N GLN A 114 2.90 22.57 -6.36
CA GLN A 114 3.26 23.58 -5.38
C GLN A 114 4.70 24.05 -5.60
N ARG A 115 4.93 25.37 -5.50
CA ARG A 115 6.26 25.99 -5.71
C ARG A 115 7.37 25.45 -4.80
N GLN A 116 7.01 24.80 -3.69
CA GLN A 116 7.96 24.22 -2.73
C GLN A 116 8.59 22.90 -3.20
N PHE A 117 8.02 22.23 -4.21
CA PHE A 117 8.52 20.94 -4.68
C PHE A 117 9.65 21.15 -5.69
N THR A 118 10.76 20.48 -5.42
CA THR A 118 11.98 20.53 -6.24
C THR A 118 12.10 19.32 -7.16
N HIS A 119 11.31 18.27 -6.88
CA HIS A 119 11.30 17.03 -7.66
C HIS A 119 9.89 16.73 -8.12
N HIS A 120 9.79 16.23 -9.37
CA HIS A 120 8.54 15.83 -9.98
C HIS A 120 8.75 14.55 -10.78
N MET A 121 7.81 13.62 -10.64
CA MET A 121 7.72 12.44 -11.48
C MET A 121 6.28 12.19 -11.85
N TYR A 122 6.08 11.57 -13.00
CA TYR A 122 4.76 11.28 -13.53
C TYR A 122 4.63 9.84 -14.02
N LEU A 123 3.41 9.33 -13.98
CA LEU A 123 3.04 8.04 -14.55
C LEU A 123 1.97 8.28 -15.63
N PRO A 124 2.27 7.97 -16.91
CA PRO A 124 1.23 7.93 -17.93
C PRO A 124 0.22 6.86 -17.56
N VAL A 125 -1.03 7.28 -17.40
CA VAL A 125 -2.18 6.40 -17.22
C VAL A 125 -3.12 6.61 -18.40
N ALA A 126 -3.80 5.55 -18.81
CA ALA A 126 -4.80 5.66 -19.87
C ALA A 126 -5.92 6.59 -19.39
N ALA A 127 -6.16 7.68 -20.11
CA ALA A 127 -7.40 8.43 -19.96
C ALA A 127 -8.56 7.46 -20.25
N ASP A 128 -9.57 7.47 -19.38
CA ASP A 128 -10.75 6.59 -19.40
C ASP A 128 -11.16 6.19 -20.83
N ASP A 129 -10.75 4.98 -21.24
CA ASP A 129 -11.42 4.27 -22.30
C ASP A 129 -12.55 3.50 -21.57
N PRO A 130 -13.83 3.86 -21.74
CA PRO A 130 -14.93 3.20 -21.04
C PRO A 130 -15.05 1.70 -21.37
N ALA A 131 -14.31 1.21 -22.37
CA ALA A 131 -14.16 -0.22 -22.69
C ALA A 131 -13.05 -0.95 -21.88
N ALA A 132 -12.20 -0.21 -21.16
CA ALA A 132 -11.11 -0.75 -20.34
C ALA A 132 -11.46 -0.82 -18.85
N MET A 133 -12.74 -0.70 -18.48
CA MET A 133 -13.20 -1.08 -17.15
C MET A 133 -12.86 -2.58 -16.96
N PRO A 134 -11.93 -2.97 -16.06
CA PRO A 134 -11.98 -4.33 -15.56
C PRO A 134 -13.38 -4.50 -14.93
N PRO A 135 -14.07 -5.64 -15.17
CA PRO A 135 -15.41 -5.85 -14.65
C PRO A 135 -15.40 -5.56 -13.15
N GLU A 136 -16.28 -4.65 -12.72
CA GLU A 136 -16.47 -4.30 -11.32
C GLU A 136 -16.57 -5.60 -10.52
N ALA A 137 -15.59 -5.83 -9.64
CA ALA A 137 -15.80 -6.79 -8.59
C ALA A 137 -16.93 -6.19 -7.73
N PRO A 138 -18.11 -6.82 -7.65
CA PRO A 138 -19.18 -6.29 -6.83
C PRO A 138 -18.66 -6.14 -5.40
N PHE A 139 -18.92 -4.99 -4.79
CA PHE A 139 -18.60 -4.65 -3.40
C PHE A 139 -19.31 -5.57 -2.36
N ASP A 140 -19.87 -6.69 -2.81
CA ASP A 140 -20.60 -7.71 -2.03
C ASP A 140 -20.11 -9.14 -2.31
N ALA A 141 -18.95 -9.30 -2.97
CA ALA A 141 -18.30 -10.61 -3.00
C ALA A 141 -17.63 -10.86 -1.63
N PRO A 142 -17.97 -11.94 -0.90
CA PRO A 142 -17.13 -12.36 0.22
C PRO A 142 -15.71 -12.53 -0.30
N PRO A 143 -14.68 -12.21 0.50
CA PRO A 143 -13.30 -12.38 0.06
C PRO A 143 -13.14 -13.82 -0.45
N PRO A 144 -12.43 -14.04 -1.57
CA PRO A 144 -12.11 -15.40 -1.99
C PRO A 144 -11.42 -16.05 -0.79
N GLU A 145 -11.98 -17.17 -0.30
CA GLU A 145 -11.36 -17.96 0.75
C GLU A 145 -9.95 -18.31 0.28
N ALA A 146 -8.97 -17.57 0.80
CA ALA A 146 -7.60 -18.04 0.80
C ALA A 146 -7.65 -19.41 1.48
N PRO A 147 -6.99 -20.44 0.92
CA PRO A 147 -6.81 -21.68 1.65
C PRO A 147 -6.24 -21.30 3.01
N LEU A 148 -6.95 -21.65 4.08
CA LEU A 148 -6.45 -21.45 5.44
C LEU A 148 -5.02 -21.99 5.47
N PRO A 149 -4.05 -21.25 6.06
CA PRO A 149 -2.76 -21.86 6.35
C PRO A 149 -3.04 -23.16 7.14
N PRO A 150 -2.32 -24.26 6.85
CA PRO A 150 -2.50 -25.47 7.62
C PRO A 150 -2.43 -25.11 9.10
N GLY A 151 -3.46 -25.53 9.84
CA GLY A 151 -3.56 -25.25 11.26
C GLY A 151 -2.27 -25.65 11.98
N PRO A 152 -1.94 -25.03 13.12
CA PRO A 152 -0.81 -25.44 13.92
C PRO A 152 -0.90 -26.96 14.18
N PRO A 153 0.25 -27.67 14.18
CA PRO A 153 0.25 -29.10 14.48
C PRO A 153 -0.48 -29.33 15.82
N PRO A 154 -1.21 -30.45 15.98
CA PRO A 154 -1.87 -30.74 17.24
C PRO A 154 -0.82 -30.65 18.35
N MET A 155 -1.08 -29.76 19.31
CA MET A 155 -0.28 -29.68 20.52
C MET A 155 -0.23 -31.09 21.11
N ALA A 156 0.98 -31.61 21.29
CA ALA A 156 1.18 -32.92 21.88
C ALA A 156 0.40 -33.01 23.20
N ASP A 157 -0.40 -34.08 23.35
CA ASP A 157 -1.08 -34.36 24.60
C ASP A 157 -0.07 -34.26 25.76
N PRO A 158 -0.27 -33.40 26.76
CA PRO A 158 0.63 -33.28 27.90
C PRO A 158 0.68 -34.53 28.78
N MET A 159 -0.04 -35.59 28.40
CA MET A 159 -0.12 -36.90 29.05
C MET A 159 0.57 -38.01 28.25
N ALA A 160 1.20 -37.71 27.10
CA ALA A 160 1.99 -38.71 26.39
C ALA A 160 3.28 -39.03 27.20
N PRO A 161 3.58 -40.31 27.49
CA PRO A 161 4.83 -40.66 28.15
C PRO A 161 6.01 -40.23 27.28
N PRO A 162 7.09 -39.70 27.87
CA PRO A 162 8.26 -39.31 27.11
C PRO A 162 8.85 -40.53 26.38
N PRO A 163 9.40 -40.35 25.18
CA PRO A 163 10.06 -41.44 24.46
C PRO A 163 11.21 -41.99 25.32
N ALA A 164 11.31 -43.32 25.38
CA ALA A 164 12.36 -44.00 26.13
C ALA A 164 13.74 -43.61 25.58
N ASP A 165 14.63 -43.19 26.48
CA ASP A 165 16.01 -42.83 26.12
C ASP A 165 16.78 -44.10 25.70
N PRO A 166 17.25 -44.20 24.45
CA PRO A 166 17.97 -45.38 23.96
C PRO A 166 19.34 -45.58 24.63
N PHE A 167 19.80 -44.62 25.45
CA PHE A 167 21.03 -44.71 26.22
C PHE A 167 20.81 -44.91 27.73
N ALA A 168 19.56 -45.13 28.17
CA ALA A 168 19.30 -45.46 29.56
C ALA A 168 19.93 -46.82 29.95
N PRO A 169 20.63 -46.91 31.09
CA PRO A 169 21.14 -48.18 31.58
C PRO A 169 19.97 -49.13 31.91
N PRO A 170 20.10 -50.45 31.68
CA PRO A 170 19.05 -51.40 31.99
C PRO A 170 18.73 -51.38 33.50
N PRO A 171 17.47 -51.59 33.90
CA PRO A 171 17.10 -51.61 35.30
C PRO A 171 17.80 -52.77 36.03
N PRO A 172 18.12 -52.62 37.32
CA PRO A 172 18.70 -53.71 38.11
C PRO A 172 17.71 -54.87 38.21
N VAL A 173 18.21 -56.08 38.01
CA VAL A 173 17.45 -57.33 38.19
C VAL A 173 17.13 -57.47 39.69
N GLN A 174 15.87 -57.38 40.08
CA GLN A 174 15.45 -57.84 41.40
C GLN A 174 15.43 -59.38 41.39
N LEU A 175 16.33 -59.99 42.16
CA LEU A 175 16.10 -61.33 42.68
C LEU A 175 15.04 -61.21 43.79
N ASP A 176 14.08 -62.12 43.79
CA ASP A 176 12.97 -62.25 44.76
C ASP A 176 13.37 -62.02 46.23
#